data_AF-A0A1B6L221-F1
#
_entry.id   AF-A0A1B6L221-F1
#
_cell.length_a   1.000
_cell.length_b   1.000
_cell.length_c   1.000
_cell.angle_alpha   90.00
_cell.angle_beta   90.00
_cell.angle_gamma   90.00
#
_symmetry.space_group_name_H-M   'P 1'
#
loop_
_entity.id
_entity.type
_entity.pdbx_description
1 polymer ?
#
loop_
_entity_poly.entity_id
_entity_poly.type
_entity_poly.pdbx_seq_one_letter_code
_entity_poly.pdbx_strand_id
1 'polypeptide(L)'
;MLLSLYGYYLKCQGRLDGAFCDFSEVDKMEYLQKLQRGSIVNIEMESLAFAALTHHAGIKSAVICVAIIDRLKGDQIHTPKEVLDEWQIRPQTIVSRYIKRYLQMKGRISLDDYSGSSCVKSPRRFKLVQQESESYD
;
A
#
# COMPACT_ATOMS: atom_id res chain seq x y z
N MET A 1 -5.27 -13.76 2.01
CA MET A 1 -6.24 -12.98 1.20
C MET A 1 -6.39 -11.59 1.82
N LEU A 2 -6.60 -10.54 1.03
CA LEU A 2 -6.86 -9.17 1.52
C LEU A 2 -8.37 -8.94 1.57
N LEU A 3 -8.86 -8.26 2.60
CA LEU A 3 -10.21 -7.74 2.62
C LEU A 3 -10.16 -6.24 2.34
N SER A 4 -10.81 -5.84 1.26
CA SER A 4 -11.04 -4.43 0.94
C SER A 4 -12.42 -4.02 1.43
N LEU A 5 -12.50 -2.96 2.22
CA LEU A 5 -13.77 -2.46 2.74
C LEU A 5 -14.09 -1.11 2.12
N TYR A 6 -15.31 -1.00 1.59
CA TYR A 6 -15.86 0.27 1.10
C TYR A 6 -16.49 1.04 2.26
N GLY A 7 -15.96 2.23 2.56
CA GLY A 7 -16.53 3.14 3.56
C GLY A 7 -15.48 3.74 4.48
N TYR A 8 -15.51 5.07 4.60
CA TYR A 8 -14.57 5.91 5.37
C TYR A 8 -14.66 5.73 6.90
N TYR A 9 -15.34 4.69 7.38
CA TYR A 9 -15.67 4.53 8.79
C TYR A 9 -14.90 3.38 9.44
N LEU A 10 -14.24 3.72 10.54
CA LEU A 10 -13.71 2.83 11.57
C LEU A 10 -14.68 1.67 11.90
N LYS A 11 -16.01 1.89 11.78
CA LYS A 11 -17.06 0.88 11.89
C LYS A 11 -16.94 -0.28 10.91
N CYS A 12 -16.70 -0.02 9.61
CA CYS A 12 -16.58 -1.09 8.61
C CYS A 12 -15.39 -2.00 8.91
N GLN A 13 -14.32 -1.42 9.47
CA GLN A 13 -13.15 -2.15 9.92
C GLN A 13 -13.36 -2.82 11.30
N GLY A 14 -14.53 -2.67 11.93
CA GLY A 14 -14.83 -3.21 13.26
C GLY A 14 -13.98 -2.60 14.36
N ARG A 15 -13.64 -1.30 14.26
CA ARG A 15 -12.88 -0.61 15.31
C ARG A 15 -13.82 0.07 16.30
N LEU A 16 -13.46 0.03 17.58
CA LEU A 16 -14.26 0.57 18.68
C LEU A 16 -13.95 2.04 18.98
N ASP A 17 -12.91 2.60 18.39
CA ASP A 17 -12.45 3.98 18.58
C ASP A 17 -13.09 4.99 17.62
N GLY A 18 -14.19 4.62 16.97
CA GLY A 18 -14.97 5.50 16.11
C GLY A 18 -15.89 6.44 16.89
N ALA A 19 -16.23 7.58 16.29
CA ALA A 19 -17.18 8.55 16.87
C ALA A 19 -18.57 7.95 17.17
N PHE A 20 -18.95 6.91 16.44
CA PHE A 20 -20.16 6.13 16.68
C PHE A 20 -19.75 4.66 16.73
N CYS A 21 -20.25 3.89 17.69
CA CYS A 21 -19.98 2.46 17.83
C CYS A 21 -21.25 1.75 18.34
N ASP A 22 -21.85 0.92 17.48
CA ASP A 22 -23.11 0.22 17.78
C ASP A 22 -22.88 -1.27 18.12
N PHE A 23 -21.62 -1.70 18.23
CA PHE A 23 -21.22 -3.09 18.45
C PHE A 23 -20.25 -3.21 19.63
N SER A 24 -20.25 -4.37 20.27
CA SER A 24 -19.38 -4.67 21.41
C SER A 24 -18.01 -5.18 20.98
N GLU A 25 -17.06 -5.25 21.91
CA GLU A 25 -15.76 -5.88 21.68
C GLU A 25 -15.89 -7.37 21.32
N VAL A 26 -16.89 -8.05 21.88
CA VAL A 26 -17.18 -9.46 21.58
C VAL A 26 -17.58 -9.62 20.12
N ASP A 27 -18.49 -8.78 19.63
CA ASP A 27 -18.95 -8.81 18.23
C ASP A 27 -17.80 -8.52 17.25
N LYS A 28 -16.93 -7.56 17.60
CA LYS A 28 -15.71 -7.27 16.84
C LYS A 28 -14.82 -8.51 16.75
N MET A 29 -14.53 -9.16 17.89
CA MET A 29 -13.61 -10.29 17.92
C MET A 29 -14.17 -11.49 17.18
N GLU A 30 -15.47 -11.76 17.27
CA GLU A 30 -16.14 -12.79 16.48
C GLU A 30 -16.00 -12.52 14.98
N TYR A 31 -16.21 -11.26 14.54
CA TYR A 31 -16.03 -10.85 13.16
C TYR A 31 -14.58 -11.06 12.68
N LEU A 32 -13.59 -10.59 13.43
CA LEU A 32 -12.17 -10.73 13.06
C LEU A 32 -11.74 -12.21 13.01
N GLN A 33 -12.21 -13.04 13.93
CA GLN A 33 -11.96 -14.49 13.90
C GLN A 33 -12.64 -15.16 12.69
N LYS A 34 -13.84 -14.71 12.30
CA LYS A 34 -14.49 -15.17 11.06
C LYS A 34 -13.66 -14.81 9.83
N LEU A 35 -13.09 -13.61 9.77
CA LEU A 35 -12.18 -13.21 8.69
C LEU A 35 -10.92 -14.07 8.66
N GLN A 36 -10.31 -14.33 9.83
CA GLN A 36 -9.12 -15.18 9.94
C GLN A 36 -9.41 -16.62 9.46
N ARG A 37 -10.57 -17.20 9.81
CA ARG A 37 -11.04 -18.49 9.27
C ARG A 37 -11.20 -18.46 7.74
N GLY A 38 -11.58 -17.30 7.18
CA GLY A 38 -11.62 -17.03 5.75
C GLY A 38 -10.25 -16.81 5.09
N SER A 39 -9.14 -17.07 5.78
CA SER A 39 -7.77 -16.82 5.29
C SER A 39 -7.49 -15.35 4.94
N ILE A 40 -8.23 -14.43 5.56
CA ILE A 40 -8.00 -12.99 5.45
C ILE A 40 -6.94 -12.61 6.49
N VAL A 41 -5.88 -11.97 6.03
CA VAL A 41 -4.70 -11.67 6.86
C VAL A 41 -4.49 -10.17 7.07
N ASN A 42 -5.10 -9.34 6.23
CA ASN A 42 -4.99 -7.89 6.31
C ASN A 42 -6.24 -7.23 5.74
N ILE A 43 -6.51 -6.02 6.22
CA ILE A 43 -7.68 -5.20 5.89
C ILE A 43 -7.16 -3.86 5.36
N GLU A 44 -7.64 -3.46 4.20
CA GLU A 44 -7.30 -2.20 3.53
C GLU A 44 -8.53 -1.66 2.78
N MET A 45 -8.41 -0.59 1.98
CA MET A 45 -9.59 0.11 1.43
C MET A 45 -9.58 0.29 -0.10
N GLU A 46 -8.50 -0.10 -0.79
CA GLU A 46 -8.26 0.26 -2.17
C GLU A 46 -8.17 -0.96 -3.12
N SER A 47 -7.84 -2.15 -2.60
CA SER A 47 -7.48 -3.31 -3.41
C SER A 47 -8.65 -3.84 -4.24
N LEU A 48 -9.89 -3.72 -3.79
CA LEU A 48 -11.05 -4.21 -4.56
C LEU A 48 -11.27 -3.39 -5.82
N ALA A 49 -11.29 -2.07 -5.71
CA ALA A 49 -11.44 -1.19 -6.86
C ALA A 49 -10.24 -1.34 -7.81
N PHE A 50 -9.03 -1.40 -7.27
CA PHE A 50 -7.81 -1.60 -8.05
C PHE A 50 -7.80 -2.93 -8.81
N ALA A 51 -8.17 -4.03 -8.15
CA ALA A 51 -8.23 -5.35 -8.77
C ALA A 51 -9.31 -5.41 -9.85
N ALA A 52 -10.50 -4.85 -9.60
CA ALA A 52 -11.57 -4.81 -10.59
C ALA A 52 -11.19 -4.03 -11.86
N LEU A 53 -10.60 -2.84 -11.70
CA LEU A 53 -10.19 -1.99 -12.82
C LEU A 53 -9.07 -2.63 -13.64
N THR A 54 -8.06 -3.18 -12.98
CA THR A 54 -6.91 -3.81 -13.66
C THR A 54 -7.29 -5.10 -14.37
N HIS A 55 -8.17 -5.90 -13.75
CA HIS A 55 -8.74 -7.08 -14.39
C HIS A 55 -9.56 -6.71 -15.64
N HIS A 56 -10.41 -5.68 -15.55
CA HIS A 56 -11.19 -5.21 -16.70
C HIS A 56 -10.30 -4.68 -17.83
N ALA A 57 -9.20 -4.00 -17.50
CA ALA A 57 -8.23 -3.51 -18.48
C ALA A 57 -7.28 -4.60 -19.05
N GLY A 58 -7.36 -5.85 -18.58
CA GLY A 58 -6.46 -6.94 -18.99
C GLY A 58 -5.01 -6.78 -18.48
N ILE A 59 -4.81 -6.00 -17.42
CA ILE A 59 -3.49 -5.70 -16.85
C ILE A 59 -3.23 -6.65 -15.68
N LYS A 60 -2.07 -7.33 -15.69
CA LYS A 60 -1.60 -8.10 -14.54
C LYS A 60 -1.24 -7.15 -13.40
N SER A 61 -1.95 -7.27 -12.29
CA SER A 61 -1.79 -6.42 -11.11
C SER A 61 -1.52 -7.25 -9.85
N ALA A 62 -0.90 -6.61 -8.86
CA ALA A 62 -0.66 -7.18 -7.54
C ALA A 62 -0.73 -6.07 -6.50
N VAL A 63 -1.22 -6.40 -5.31
CA VAL A 63 -1.32 -5.49 -4.17
C VAL A 63 -0.38 -6.00 -3.07
N ILE A 64 0.51 -5.12 -2.61
CA ILE A 64 1.50 -5.42 -1.57
C ILE A 64 1.33 -4.38 -0.47
N CYS A 65 0.86 -4.85 0.69
CA CYS A 65 0.61 -4.00 1.85
C CYS A 65 1.45 -4.49 3.04
N VAL A 66 1.82 -3.55 3.90
CA VAL A 66 2.37 -3.86 5.23
C VAL A 66 1.24 -3.80 6.25
N ALA A 67 1.21 -4.74 7.20
CA ALA A 67 0.31 -4.67 8.34
C ALA A 67 0.98 -3.83 9.44
N ILE A 68 0.36 -2.69 9.77
CA ILE A 68 0.89 -1.75 10.78
C ILE A 68 0.39 -2.10 12.18
N ILE A 69 -0.74 -2.79 12.28
CA ILE A 69 -1.36 -3.17 13.55
C ILE A 69 -1.95 -4.57 13.46
N ASP A 70 -1.84 -5.32 14.55
CA ASP A 70 -2.57 -6.57 14.78
C ASP A 70 -3.94 -6.26 15.40
N ARG A 71 -4.99 -6.32 14.57
CA ARG A 71 -6.36 -5.98 14.97
C ARG A 71 -6.97 -6.91 16.01
N LEU A 72 -6.39 -8.10 16.21
CA LEU A 72 -6.80 -9.03 17.26
C LEU A 72 -6.30 -8.61 18.64
N LYS A 73 -5.29 -7.73 18.71
CA LYS A 73 -4.69 -7.25 19.96
C LYS A 73 -5.11 -5.84 20.34
N GLY A 74 -5.55 -5.04 19.37
CA GLY A 74 -5.99 -3.68 19.62
C GLY A 74 -6.35 -2.93 18.35
N ASP A 75 -6.92 -1.74 18.53
CA ASP A 75 -7.23 -0.82 17.43
C ASP A 75 -6.21 0.32 17.33
N GLN A 76 -5.56 0.74 18.42
CA GLN A 76 -4.62 1.86 18.39
C GLN A 76 -3.20 1.47 18.01
N ILE A 77 -2.55 2.36 17.26
CA ILE A 77 -1.13 2.20 16.91
C ILE A 77 -0.31 2.75 18.08
N HIS A 78 0.33 1.86 18.82
CA HIS A 78 1.23 2.22 19.93
C HIS A 78 2.71 2.26 19.53
N THR A 79 3.01 1.86 18.30
CA THR A 79 4.36 1.75 17.77
C THR A 79 4.98 3.15 17.57
N PRO A 80 6.25 3.37 17.96
CA PRO A 80 6.91 4.66 17.78
C PRO A 80 7.10 4.98 16.29
N LYS A 81 7.18 6.28 15.98
CA LYS A 81 7.18 6.79 14.59
C LYS A 81 8.33 6.23 13.77
N GLU A 82 9.51 6.09 14.36
CA GLU A 82 10.72 5.61 13.69
C GLU A 82 10.53 4.20 13.13
N VAL A 83 9.80 3.35 13.88
CA VAL A 83 9.49 1.97 13.48
C VAL A 83 8.39 1.96 12.41
N LEU A 84 7.41 2.86 12.51
CA LEU A 84 6.37 3.00 11.48
C LEU A 84 6.96 3.42 10.13
N ASP A 85 7.91 4.35 10.14
CA ASP A 85 8.61 4.80 8.94
C ASP A 85 9.41 3.65 8.31
N GLU A 86 10.06 2.82 9.13
CA GLU A 86 10.74 1.60 8.67
C GLU A 86 9.75 0.60 8.04
N TRP A 87 8.55 0.44 8.58
CA TRP A 87 7.57 -0.50 8.05
C TRP A 87 6.98 -0.03 6.71
N GLN A 88 6.74 1.27 6.59
CA GLN A 88 6.20 1.89 5.37
C GLN A 88 7.14 1.73 4.16
N ILE A 89 8.46 1.64 4.36
CA ILE A 89 9.41 1.46 3.26
C ILE A 89 9.50 -0.01 2.76
N ARG A 90 9.02 -0.98 3.55
CA ARG A 90 9.15 -2.43 3.22
C ARG A 90 8.44 -2.81 1.91
N PRO A 91 7.18 -2.40 1.64
CA PRO A 91 6.52 -2.67 0.36
C PRO A 91 7.30 -2.12 -0.84
N GLN A 92 7.80 -0.88 -0.74
CA GLN A 92 8.57 -0.24 -1.81
C GLN A 92 9.88 -0.98 -2.08
N THR A 93 10.54 -1.46 -1.02
CA THR A 93 11.78 -2.24 -1.12
C THR A 93 11.55 -3.57 -1.85
N ILE A 94 10.44 -4.27 -1.57
CA ILE A 94 10.10 -5.52 -2.26
C ILE A 94 9.79 -5.25 -3.73
N VAL A 95 8.99 -4.23 -4.03
CA VAL A 95 8.62 -3.85 -5.40
C VAL A 95 9.84 -3.44 -6.22
N SER A 96 10.71 -2.59 -5.67
CA SER A 96 11.94 -2.15 -6.36
C SER A 96 12.87 -3.33 -6.66
N ARG A 97 13.03 -4.27 -5.73
CA ARG A 97 13.81 -5.49 -5.93
C ARG A 97 13.20 -6.38 -7.01
N TYR A 98 11.88 -6.54 -7.01
CA TYR A 98 11.17 -7.29 -8.06
C TYR A 98 11.36 -6.66 -9.44
N ILE A 99 11.20 -5.34 -9.56
CA ILE A 99 11.40 -4.60 -10.81
C ILE A 99 12.85 -4.75 -11.29
N LYS A 100 13.84 -4.58 -10.41
CA LYS A 100 15.25 -4.74 -10.76
C LYS A 100 15.53 -6.14 -11.32
N ARG A 101 15.06 -7.19 -10.65
CA ARG A 101 15.23 -8.58 -11.11
C ARG A 101 14.51 -8.83 -12.44
N TYR A 102 13.31 -8.29 -12.61
CA TYR A 102 12.55 -8.41 -13.85
C TYR A 102 13.27 -7.76 -15.05
N LEU A 103 13.85 -6.57 -14.85
CA LEU A 103 14.61 -5.86 -15.89
C LEU A 103 15.94 -6.55 -16.23
N GLN A 104 16.61 -7.13 -15.23
CA GLN A 104 17.82 -7.94 -15.44
C GLN A 104 17.52 -9.18 -16.28
N MET A 105 16.46 -9.93 -15.98
CA MET A 105 16.07 -11.12 -16.76
C MET A 105 15.67 -10.78 -18.20
N LYS A 106 15.16 -9.56 -18.44
CA LYS A 106 14.83 -9.06 -19.78
C LYS A 106 16.03 -8.48 -20.54
N GLY A 107 17.24 -8.51 -19.96
CA GLY A 107 18.46 -7.98 -20.56
C GLY A 107 18.52 -6.45 -20.68
N ARG A 108 17.69 -5.72 -19.90
CA ARG A 108 17.58 -4.25 -19.99
C ARG A 108 18.48 -3.49 -19.01
N ILE A 109 19.13 -4.18 -18.08
CA ILE A 109 20.09 -3.62 -17.13
C ILE A 109 21.26 -4.61 -17.01
N SER A 110 22.42 -4.28 -17.57
CA SER A 110 23.69 -4.93 -17.21
C SER A 110 24.16 -4.39 -15.86
N LEU A 111 24.69 -5.26 -15.02
CA LEU A 111 25.13 -4.94 -13.65
C LEU A 111 26.51 -4.25 -13.61
N ASP A 112 27.13 -4.01 -14.77
CA ASP A 112 28.51 -3.51 -14.87
C ASP A 112 28.65 -1.99 -14.63
N ASP A 113 27.55 -1.24 -14.51
CA ASP A 113 27.56 0.22 -14.36
C ASP A 113 27.21 0.73 -12.95
N TYR A 114 27.47 -0.07 -11.91
CA TYR A 114 27.31 0.36 -10.50
C TYR A 114 28.41 1.34 -10.04
N SER A 115 28.59 2.43 -10.78
CA SER A 115 29.31 3.63 -10.34
C SER A 115 28.65 4.88 -10.93
N GLY A 116 27.42 5.19 -10.52
CA GLY A 116 26.79 6.44 -10.94
C GLY A 116 25.31 6.52 -10.60
N SER A 117 24.93 7.59 -9.91
CA SER A 117 23.55 7.98 -9.61
C SER A 117 22.64 7.87 -10.83
N SER A 118 21.69 6.92 -10.80
CA SER A 118 20.64 6.82 -11.82
C SER A 118 19.53 7.81 -11.52
N CYS A 119 19.77 9.07 -11.87
CA CYS A 119 18.68 10.00 -12.10
C CYS A 119 17.84 9.46 -13.26
N VAL A 120 16.57 9.15 -13.00
CA VAL A 120 15.59 8.86 -14.07
C VAL A 120 15.38 10.15 -14.85
N LYS A 121 16.19 10.38 -15.87
CA LYS A 121 16.01 11.51 -16.79
C LYS A 121 14.82 11.20 -17.68
N SER A 122 13.64 11.62 -17.26
CA SER A 122 12.47 11.72 -18.14
C SER A 122 12.75 12.82 -19.18
N PRO A 123 12.77 12.51 -20.49
CA PRO A 123 12.94 13.52 -21.54
C PRO A 123 11.80 14.55 -21.58
N ARG A 124 10.68 14.27 -20.92
CA ARG A 124 9.45 15.07 -21.01
C ARG A 124 9.23 16.05 -19.86
N ARG A 125 10.06 16.03 -18.79
CA ARG A 125 9.76 16.78 -17.56
C ARG A 125 10.40 18.17 -17.44
N PHE A 126 11.41 18.49 -18.26
CA PHE A 126 12.11 19.78 -18.10
C PHE A 126 11.42 20.98 -18.74
N LYS A 127 10.51 20.80 -19.70
CA LYS A 127 9.88 21.96 -20.40
C LYS A 127 8.62 22.50 -19.73
N LEU A 128 7.93 21.74 -18.88
CA LEU A 128 6.66 22.20 -18.31
C LEU A 128 6.83 22.97 -16.99
N VAL A 129 7.81 22.59 -16.17
CA VAL A 129 7.93 23.11 -14.78
C VAL A 129 8.58 24.49 -14.72
N GLN A 130 9.32 24.90 -15.76
CA GLN A 130 9.98 26.21 -15.80
C GLN A 130 9.06 27.33 -16.33
N GLN A 131 8.04 27.01 -17.12
CA GLN A 131 7.12 28.01 -17.66
C GLN A 131 6.05 28.48 -16.66
N GLU A 132 5.70 27.67 -15.65
CA GLU A 132 4.73 28.10 -14.63
C GLU A 132 5.32 29.04 -13.56
N SER A 133 6.65 29.06 -13.41
CA SER A 133 7.35 29.95 -12.48
C SER A 133 7.67 31.34 -13.04
N GLU A 134 7.62 31.52 -14.37
CA GLU A 134 7.90 32.83 -15.03
C GLU A 134 6.62 33.62 -15.35
N SER A 135 5.43 33.10 -15.02
CA SER A 135 4.15 33.78 -15.26
C SER A 135 3.57 34.47 -14.02
N TYR A 136 4.36 34.61 -12.96
CA TYR A 136 4.00 35.35 -11.74
C TYR A 136 5.09 36.36 -11.42
N ASP A 137 5.14 37.43 -12.21
CA ASP A 137 5.67 38.75 -11.83
C ASP A 137 4.67 39.82 -12.31
#